data_AF-A0A0D3KQW5-F1
#
_entry.id   AF-A0A0D3KQW5-F1
#
_cell.length_a   1.000
_cell.length_b   1.000
_cell.length_c   1.000
_cell.angle_alpha   90.00
_cell.angle_beta   90.00
_cell.angle_gamma   90.00
#
_symmetry.space_group_name_H-M   'P 1'
#
loop_
_entity.id
_entity.type
_entity.pdbx_description
1 polymer ?
#
loop_
_entity_poly.entity_id
_entity_poly.type
_entity_poly.pdbx_seq_one_letter_code
_entity_poly.pdbx_strand_id
1 'polypeptide(L)'
;MAKLSSREDRWHGHKLLGLYALLHFAYRYHAFFAGADDMGFADQNGWSSAASLAPHLLLQLSGLTFSIPRRRIVTGSRIWPEYRWHALVFTLRSLVLMAIASSRTIRDLAAPAGAQYLMSATQFHATTGCLLTRGRLSVQLVSLCVIQSAAFVMTLQRRGLITHRQDLCLYAGLLGFGLAVVLDDFSARGVLPVAFTVANAAAIARLDGGANKYILWAAVGLLLPALCAPERAAARGGNRMSLHP
;
A
#
# COMPACT_ATOMS: atom_id res chain seq x y z
N MET A 1 24.02 5.18 -10.99
CA MET A 1 22.78 5.10 -11.80
C MET A 1 22.92 4.35 -13.14
N ALA A 2 24.12 4.23 -13.73
CA ALA A 2 24.30 3.57 -15.05
C ALA A 2 23.86 2.08 -15.13
N LYS A 3 23.95 1.32 -14.03
CA LYS A 3 23.54 -0.10 -13.98
C LYS A 3 22.03 -0.36 -14.02
N LEU A 4 21.18 0.67 -13.89
CA LEU A 4 19.72 0.53 -13.95
C LEU A 4 19.16 0.55 -15.37
N SER A 5 19.99 0.77 -16.41
CA SER A 5 19.49 0.90 -17.78
C SER A 5 19.20 -0.44 -18.46
N SER A 6 17.92 -0.82 -18.61
CA SER A 6 17.50 -1.95 -19.47
C SER A 6 17.25 -1.50 -20.91
N ARG A 7 17.62 -2.36 -21.88
CA ARG A 7 17.26 -2.23 -23.31
C ARG A 7 15.75 -2.08 -23.55
N GLU A 8 14.91 -2.61 -22.66
CA GLU A 8 13.44 -2.54 -22.72
C GLU A 8 12.87 -1.14 -22.38
N ASP A 9 13.67 -0.23 -21.80
CA ASP A 9 13.25 1.15 -21.48
C ASP A 9 14.03 2.15 -22.35
N ARG A 10 13.78 2.11 -23.66
CA ARG A 10 14.49 2.88 -24.71
C ARG A 10 14.49 4.39 -24.45
N TRP A 11 13.38 4.91 -23.96
CA TRP A 11 13.18 6.35 -23.70
C TRP A 11 13.43 6.75 -22.25
N HIS A 12 13.89 5.82 -21.41
CA HIS A 12 14.11 6.04 -19.96
C HIS A 12 12.86 6.51 -19.20
N GLY A 13 11.66 6.40 -19.80
CA GLY A 13 10.43 6.97 -19.26
C GLY A 13 10.06 6.35 -17.92
N HIS A 14 10.17 5.02 -17.79
CA HIS A 14 9.88 4.35 -16.52
C HIS A 14 10.88 4.75 -15.42
N LYS A 15 12.17 4.88 -15.77
CA LYS A 15 13.19 5.34 -14.81
C LYS A 15 12.97 6.77 -14.37
N LEU A 16 12.60 7.67 -15.29
CA LEU A 16 12.29 9.07 -14.96
C LEU A 16 11.07 9.18 -14.05
N LEU A 17 10.02 8.39 -14.31
CA LEU A 17 8.86 8.28 -13.42
C LEU A 17 9.23 7.71 -12.05
N GLY A 18 10.16 6.75 -12.00
CA GLY A 18 10.69 6.19 -10.75
C GLY A 18 11.51 7.19 -9.95
N LEU A 19 12.35 7.99 -10.63
CA LEU A 19 13.11 9.07 -10.01
C LEU A 19 12.18 10.17 -9.49
N TYR A 20 11.17 10.55 -10.28
CA TYR A 20 10.13 11.47 -9.83
C TYR A 20 9.46 10.95 -8.57
N ALA A 21 9.05 9.67 -8.52
CA ALA A 21 8.40 9.11 -7.35
C ALA A 21 9.28 9.20 -6.10
N LEU A 22 10.57 8.88 -6.20
CA LEU A 22 11.53 9.00 -5.09
C LEU A 22 11.67 10.45 -4.62
N LEU A 23 11.81 11.40 -5.54
CA LEU A 23 11.93 12.82 -5.22
C LEU A 23 10.63 13.38 -4.63
N HIS A 24 9.48 12.98 -5.15
CA HIS A 24 8.17 13.39 -4.64
C HIS A 24 7.95 12.85 -3.22
N PHE A 25 8.32 11.60 -2.93
CA PHE A 25 8.30 11.10 -1.55
C PHE A 25 9.24 11.92 -0.65
N ALA A 26 10.48 12.16 -1.07
CA ALA A 26 11.44 12.94 -0.27
C ALA A 26 10.92 14.35 0.04
N TYR A 27 10.36 15.04 -0.96
CA TYR A 27 9.73 16.36 -0.80
C TYR A 27 8.57 16.33 0.20
N ARG A 28 7.68 15.33 0.10
CA ARG A 28 6.51 15.21 0.98
C ARG A 28 6.90 14.87 2.41
N TYR A 29 7.89 14.00 2.62
CA TYR A 29 8.42 13.73 3.96
C TYR A 29 9.13 14.95 4.54
N HIS A 30 9.88 15.70 3.73
CA HIS A 30 10.45 16.97 4.19
C HIS A 30 9.36 17.95 4.63
N ALA A 31 8.28 18.12 3.84
CA ALA A 31 7.14 18.95 4.21
C ALA A 31 6.52 18.53 5.55
N PHE A 32 6.36 17.21 5.77
CA PHE A 32 5.91 16.66 7.04
C PHE A 32 6.82 17.06 8.22
N PHE A 33 8.14 16.86 8.08
CA PHE A 33 9.10 17.22 9.14
C PHE A 33 9.22 18.74 9.35
N ALA A 34 8.90 19.54 8.34
CA ALA A 34 8.79 21.00 8.44
C ALA A 34 7.47 21.46 9.10
N GLY A 35 6.59 20.54 9.50
CA GLY A 35 5.33 20.85 10.18
C GLY A 35 4.15 21.15 9.24
N ALA A 36 4.24 20.82 7.95
CA ALA A 36 3.14 21.02 7.02
C ALA A 36 2.00 20.02 7.22
N ASP A 37 0.77 20.52 7.22
CA ASP A 37 -0.44 19.70 7.35
C ASP A 37 -0.64 18.78 6.14
N ASP A 38 -1.06 17.53 6.43
CA ASP A 38 -1.24 16.46 5.44
C ASP A 38 -0.04 16.33 4.48
N MET A 39 1.20 16.45 4.96
CA MET A 39 2.42 16.42 4.12
C MET A 39 2.43 17.49 3.01
N GLY A 40 1.82 18.65 3.26
CA GLY A 40 1.68 19.74 2.30
C GLY A 40 0.59 19.51 1.25
N PHE A 41 -0.34 18.57 1.47
CA PHE A 41 -1.55 18.44 0.64
C PHE A 41 -2.68 19.36 1.10
N ALA A 42 -2.68 19.81 2.37
CA ALA A 42 -3.72 20.69 2.89
C ALA A 42 -3.81 22.02 2.11
N ASP A 43 -2.68 22.57 1.69
CA ASP A 43 -2.59 23.83 0.95
C ASP A 43 -2.84 23.68 -0.56
N GLN A 44 -3.04 22.44 -1.04
CA GLN A 44 -3.18 22.13 -2.46
C GLN A 44 -4.64 21.99 -2.87
N ASN A 45 -5.01 22.61 -3.99
CA ASN A 45 -6.31 22.32 -4.61
C ASN A 45 -6.34 20.88 -5.17
N GLY A 46 -7.55 20.34 -5.37
CA GLY A 46 -7.70 18.95 -5.81
C GLY A 46 -6.99 18.63 -7.14
N TRP A 47 -6.90 19.61 -8.05
CA TRP A 47 -6.20 19.46 -9.32
C TRP A 47 -4.68 19.34 -9.16
N SER A 48 -4.05 20.21 -8.36
CA SER A 48 -2.60 20.17 -8.10
C SER A 48 -2.19 18.89 -7.38
N SER A 49 -3.01 18.45 -6.41
CA SER A 49 -2.85 17.16 -5.75
C SER A 49 -2.90 16.01 -6.76
N ALA A 50 -3.92 15.97 -7.61
CA ALA A 50 -4.07 14.94 -8.65
C ALA A 50 -2.91 14.96 -9.66
N ALA A 51 -2.49 16.14 -10.11
CA ALA A 51 -1.37 16.29 -11.03
C ALA A 51 -0.04 15.79 -10.41
N SER A 52 0.21 16.05 -9.13
CA SER A 52 1.39 15.53 -8.42
C SER A 52 1.36 14.00 -8.22
N LEU A 53 0.17 13.40 -8.19
CA LEU A 53 0.00 11.95 -8.06
C LEU A 53 -0.03 11.22 -9.41
N ALA A 54 -0.34 11.90 -10.52
CA ALA A 54 -0.45 11.29 -11.85
C ALA A 54 0.82 10.56 -12.31
N PRO A 55 2.05 11.07 -12.09
CA PRO A 55 3.27 10.33 -12.44
C PRO A 55 3.44 9.02 -11.67
N HIS A 56 2.90 8.90 -10.45
CA HIS A 56 2.91 7.62 -9.72
C HIS A 56 2.00 6.57 -10.37
N LEU A 57 0.85 7.00 -10.93
CA LEU A 57 0.00 6.12 -11.71
C LEU A 57 0.68 5.71 -13.03
N LEU A 58 1.28 6.67 -13.74
CA LEU A 58 2.03 6.40 -14.96
C LEU A 58 3.24 5.47 -14.70
N LEU A 59 3.90 5.58 -13.54
CA LEU A 59 4.95 4.66 -13.12
C LEU A 59 4.42 3.24 -13.02
N GLN A 60 3.25 3.06 -12.41
CA GLN A 60 2.62 1.75 -12.23
C GLN A 60 2.17 1.14 -13.56
N LEU A 61 1.61 1.96 -14.46
CA LEU A 61 1.20 1.54 -15.80
C LEU A 61 2.39 1.21 -16.71
N SER A 62 3.41 2.07 -16.74
CA SER A 62 4.66 1.79 -17.47
C SER A 62 5.36 0.55 -16.92
N GLY A 63 5.19 0.27 -15.63
CA GLY A 63 5.66 -0.95 -15.00
C GLY A 63 5.04 -2.22 -15.56
N LEU A 64 3.92 -2.19 -16.30
CA LEU A 64 3.23 -3.35 -16.92
C LEU A 64 3.82 -3.80 -18.27
N THR A 65 4.57 -2.94 -18.96
CA THR A 65 5.14 -3.23 -20.28
C THR A 65 6.34 -4.17 -20.21
N PHE A 66 7.00 -4.26 -19.05
CA PHE A 66 8.16 -5.14 -18.88
C PHE A 66 7.78 -6.62 -18.85
N SER A 67 8.54 -7.42 -19.59
CA SER A 67 8.35 -8.87 -19.63
C SER A 67 8.83 -9.52 -18.34
N ILE A 68 8.05 -10.46 -17.80
CA ILE A 68 8.41 -11.20 -16.60
C ILE A 68 8.92 -12.62 -16.94
N PRO A 69 10.22 -12.91 -16.81
CA PRO A 69 10.70 -14.30 -16.91
C PRO A 69 10.04 -15.23 -15.88
N ARG A 70 9.62 -16.42 -16.35
CA ARG A 70 8.91 -17.46 -15.59
C ARG A 70 9.76 -18.16 -14.49
N ARG A 71 11.09 -18.19 -14.63
CA ARG A 71 12.06 -18.63 -13.60
C ARG A 71 13.18 -17.60 -13.54
N ARG A 72 13.64 -17.22 -12.33
CA ARG A 72 14.60 -16.11 -12.19
C ARG A 72 15.73 -16.26 -11.17
N ILE A 73 15.64 -17.16 -10.20
CA ILE A 73 16.69 -17.41 -9.19
C ILE A 73 16.38 -18.75 -8.51
N VAL A 74 17.40 -19.44 -7.99
CA VAL A 74 17.27 -20.73 -7.28
C VAL A 74 16.31 -20.65 -6.09
N THR A 75 16.15 -19.47 -5.49
CA THR A 75 15.26 -19.19 -4.35
C THR A 75 13.83 -18.78 -4.74
N GLY A 76 13.46 -18.79 -6.02
CA GLY A 76 12.12 -18.39 -6.50
C GLY A 76 11.93 -16.88 -6.71
N SER A 77 10.93 -16.47 -7.50
CA SER A 77 10.66 -15.05 -7.81
C SER A 77 9.85 -14.36 -6.71
N ARG A 78 10.31 -13.19 -6.26
CA ARG A 78 9.51 -12.30 -5.39
C ARG A 78 8.69 -11.25 -6.16
N ILE A 79 9.10 -10.91 -7.38
CA ILE A 79 8.26 -10.09 -8.28
C ILE A 79 7.19 -11.00 -8.84
N TRP A 80 6.12 -11.14 -8.08
CA TRP A 80 4.92 -11.87 -8.47
C TRP A 80 4.22 -11.09 -9.57
N PRO A 81 3.81 -11.72 -10.69
CA PRO A 81 2.94 -11.08 -11.67
C PRO A 81 1.72 -10.40 -11.01
N GLU A 82 1.20 -11.04 -9.96
CA GLU A 82 0.09 -10.56 -9.14
C GLU A 82 0.44 -9.27 -8.38
N TYR A 83 1.69 -9.09 -7.95
CA TYR A 83 2.13 -7.89 -7.23
C TYR A 83 1.93 -6.62 -8.06
N ARG A 84 2.16 -6.69 -9.38
CA ARG A 84 1.94 -5.54 -10.29
C ARG A 84 0.46 -5.15 -10.35
N TRP A 85 -0.43 -6.13 -10.32
CA TRP A 85 -1.88 -5.91 -10.27
C TRP A 85 -2.33 -5.39 -8.91
N HIS A 86 -1.81 -5.92 -7.80
CA HIS A 86 -2.08 -5.36 -6.47
C HIS A 86 -1.65 -3.89 -6.40
N ALA A 87 -0.42 -3.59 -6.81
CA ALA A 87 0.11 -2.23 -6.80
C ALA A 87 -0.70 -1.28 -7.70
N LEU A 88 -1.14 -1.75 -8.87
CA LEU A 88 -2.04 -0.99 -9.75
C LEU A 88 -3.40 -0.71 -9.08
N VAL A 89 -4.04 -1.72 -8.48
CA VAL A 89 -5.34 -1.55 -7.82
C VAL A 89 -5.26 -0.63 -6.61
N PHE A 90 -4.20 -0.76 -5.79
CA PHE A 90 -3.95 0.16 -4.68
C PHE A 90 -3.75 1.61 -5.18
N THR A 91 -3.07 1.78 -6.32
CA THR A 91 -2.90 3.09 -6.96
C THR A 91 -4.23 3.63 -7.53
N LEU A 92 -5.08 2.76 -8.08
CA LEU A 92 -6.39 3.09 -8.69
C LEU A 92 -7.57 3.06 -7.70
N ARG A 93 -7.30 2.92 -6.39
CA ARG A 93 -8.28 2.93 -5.28
C ARG A 93 -9.45 1.94 -5.37
N SER A 94 -9.43 0.94 -6.25
CA SER A 94 -10.63 0.17 -6.59
C SER A 94 -10.59 -1.27 -6.14
N LEU A 95 -11.14 -1.56 -4.95
CA LEU A 95 -11.43 -2.92 -4.46
C LEU A 95 -12.17 -3.80 -5.48
N VAL A 96 -12.99 -3.18 -6.33
CA VAL A 96 -13.86 -3.84 -7.31
C VAL A 96 -13.06 -4.51 -8.44
N LEU A 97 -11.87 -4.01 -8.80
CA LEU A 97 -11.04 -4.60 -9.86
C LEU A 97 -10.21 -5.81 -9.39
N MET A 98 -10.20 -6.10 -8.09
CA MET A 98 -9.28 -7.06 -7.51
C MET A 98 -9.80 -8.51 -7.54
N ALA A 99 -11.06 -8.77 -7.94
CA ALA A 99 -11.76 -10.03 -7.70
C ALA A 99 -11.34 -11.29 -8.52
N ILE A 100 -10.33 -11.24 -9.41
CA ILE A 100 -10.20 -12.27 -10.47
C ILE A 100 -9.08 -13.32 -10.27
N ALA A 101 -8.26 -13.31 -9.20
CA ALA A 101 -7.11 -14.24 -9.15
C ALA A 101 -6.77 -14.84 -7.79
N SER A 102 -7.28 -16.02 -7.41
CA SER A 102 -6.80 -16.77 -6.23
C SER A 102 -5.27 -16.93 -6.23
N SER A 103 -4.58 -16.40 -5.21
CA SER A 103 -3.11 -16.38 -5.16
C SER A 103 -2.61 -17.00 -3.86
N ARG A 104 -1.79 -18.06 -4.01
CA ARG A 104 -1.13 -18.79 -2.90
C ARG A 104 0.21 -18.18 -2.49
N THR A 105 0.62 -17.11 -3.15
CA THR A 105 2.00 -16.64 -3.23
C THR A 105 2.67 -16.22 -1.91
N ILE A 106 1.90 -15.74 -0.91
CA ILE A 106 2.46 -15.44 0.43
C ILE A 106 2.56 -16.69 1.31
N ARG A 107 1.66 -17.66 1.13
CA ARG A 107 1.66 -18.92 1.90
C ARG A 107 2.83 -19.81 1.49
N ASP A 108 3.16 -19.80 0.21
CA ASP A 108 4.23 -20.61 -0.36
C ASP A 108 5.61 -19.89 -0.32
N LEU A 109 5.68 -18.69 0.30
CA LEU A 109 6.93 -17.93 0.39
C LEU A 109 7.87 -18.58 1.41
N ALA A 110 9.11 -18.88 1.02
CA ALA A 110 10.15 -19.36 1.92
C ALA A 110 10.63 -18.25 2.89
N ALA A 111 9.80 -17.93 3.89
CA ALA A 111 10.05 -16.93 4.92
C ALA A 111 9.52 -17.44 6.29
N PRO A 112 10.04 -16.93 7.41
CA PRO A 112 9.51 -17.27 8.73
C PRO A 112 8.00 -16.97 8.84
N ALA A 113 7.26 -17.80 9.58
CA ALA A 113 5.80 -17.66 9.73
C ALA A 113 5.38 -16.25 10.19
N GLY A 114 6.13 -15.64 11.12
CA GLY A 114 5.88 -14.26 11.56
C GLY A 114 6.03 -13.22 10.44
N ALA A 115 6.94 -13.42 9.49
CA ALA A 115 7.10 -12.53 8.33
C ALA A 115 5.93 -12.70 7.34
N GLN A 116 5.48 -13.93 7.11
CA GLN A 116 4.29 -14.20 6.29
C GLN A 116 3.03 -13.58 6.91
N TYR A 117 2.90 -13.68 8.25
CA TYR A 117 1.85 -13.02 9.01
C TYR A 117 1.90 -11.50 8.84
N LEU A 118 3.05 -10.88 9.09
CA LEU A 118 3.23 -9.43 8.94
C LEU A 118 2.87 -8.98 7.51
N MET A 119 3.31 -9.69 6.48
CA MET A 119 2.99 -9.40 5.09
C MET A 119 1.49 -9.55 4.78
N SER A 120 0.82 -10.54 5.36
CA SER A 120 -0.63 -10.73 5.20
C SER A 120 -1.42 -9.65 5.94
N ALA A 121 -1.09 -9.42 7.22
CA ALA A 121 -1.75 -8.45 8.08
C ALA A 121 -1.61 -7.03 7.53
N THR A 122 -0.40 -6.61 7.15
CA THR A 122 -0.15 -5.29 6.57
C THR A 122 -0.93 -5.07 5.26
N GLN A 123 -1.14 -6.11 4.43
CA GLN A 123 -2.01 -6.01 3.26
C GLN A 123 -3.47 -5.72 3.64
N PHE A 124 -4.01 -6.39 4.66
CA PHE A 124 -5.39 -6.14 5.13
C PHE A 124 -5.52 -4.78 5.84
N HIS A 125 -4.54 -4.38 6.63
CA HIS A 125 -4.51 -3.07 7.29
C HIS A 125 -4.41 -1.93 6.28
N ALA A 126 -3.54 -2.01 5.28
CA ALA A 126 -3.45 -1.00 4.22
C ALA A 126 -4.77 -0.88 3.44
N THR A 127 -5.43 -2.00 3.11
CA THR A 127 -6.76 -1.98 2.46
C THR A 127 -7.82 -1.32 3.34
N THR A 128 -7.85 -1.68 4.63
CA THR A 128 -8.74 -1.12 5.66
C THR A 128 -8.50 0.39 5.79
N GLY A 129 -7.23 0.83 5.80
CA GLY A 129 -6.81 2.23 5.77
C GLY A 129 -7.36 2.95 4.56
N CYS A 130 -7.08 2.45 3.35
CA CYS A 130 -7.57 3.06 2.11
C CYS A 130 -9.10 3.19 2.05
N LEU A 131 -9.84 2.23 2.62
CA LEU A 131 -11.30 2.22 2.68
C LEU A 131 -11.86 3.28 3.65
N LEU A 132 -11.25 3.36 4.82
CA LEU A 132 -11.72 4.25 5.87
C LEU A 132 -11.25 5.69 5.64
N THR A 133 -10.05 5.89 5.11
CA THR A 133 -9.42 7.21 4.95
C THR A 133 -9.95 7.90 3.70
N ARG A 134 -11.05 8.64 3.85
CA ARG A 134 -11.63 9.51 2.80
C ARG A 134 -11.03 10.92 2.76
N GLY A 135 -10.25 11.34 3.78
CA GLY A 135 -9.90 12.75 3.97
C GLY A 135 -8.42 13.11 4.16
N ARG A 136 -7.49 12.15 4.26
CA ARG A 136 -6.04 12.43 4.39
C ARG A 136 -5.27 11.78 3.24
N LEU A 137 -4.61 12.59 2.41
CA LEU A 137 -3.80 12.10 1.29
C LEU A 137 -2.46 11.55 1.77
N SER A 138 -1.95 12.01 2.91
CA SER A 138 -0.71 11.53 3.55
C SER A 138 -0.69 10.02 3.79
N VAL A 139 -1.72 9.45 4.43
CA VAL A 139 -1.81 8.00 4.74
C VAL A 139 -1.80 7.15 3.45
N GLN A 140 -2.43 7.66 2.39
CA GLN A 140 -2.47 7.01 1.09
C GLN A 140 -1.14 7.13 0.36
N LEU A 141 -0.48 8.29 0.45
CA LEU A 141 0.85 8.50 -0.09
C LEU A 141 1.88 7.60 0.60
N VAL A 142 1.78 7.42 1.92
CA VAL A 142 2.63 6.48 2.68
C VAL A 142 2.39 5.05 2.21
N SER A 143 1.14 4.64 2.05
CA SER A 143 0.81 3.31 1.51
C SER A 143 1.37 3.10 0.10
N LEU A 144 1.27 4.12 -0.76
CA LEU A 144 1.85 4.13 -2.11
C LEU A 144 3.38 4.07 -2.07
N CYS A 145 4.01 4.78 -1.13
CA CYS A 145 5.45 4.78 -0.89
C CYS A 145 5.95 3.38 -0.52
N VAL A 146 5.25 2.68 0.37
CA VAL A 146 5.57 1.29 0.75
C VAL A 146 5.53 0.37 -0.46
N ILE A 147 4.47 0.45 -1.27
CA ILE A 147 4.29 -0.40 -2.46
C ILE A 147 5.35 -0.11 -3.53
N GLN A 148 5.59 1.16 -3.86
CA GLN A 148 6.56 1.52 -4.90
C GLN A 148 8.00 1.27 -4.45
N SER A 149 8.32 1.52 -3.18
CA SER A 149 9.62 1.21 -2.59
C SER A 149 9.86 -0.31 -2.56
N ALA A 150 8.85 -1.11 -2.20
CA ALA A 150 8.99 -2.56 -2.24
C ALA A 150 9.23 -3.10 -3.65
N ALA A 151 8.55 -2.53 -4.67
CA ALA A 151 8.81 -2.86 -6.08
C ALA A 151 10.25 -2.53 -6.50
N PHE A 152 10.75 -1.39 -6.03
CA PHE A 152 12.11 -0.94 -6.27
C PHE A 152 13.15 -1.87 -5.59
N VAL A 153 12.97 -2.20 -4.31
CA VAL A 153 13.85 -3.13 -3.57
C VAL A 153 13.89 -4.51 -4.24
N MET A 154 12.74 -5.05 -4.65
CA MET A 154 12.70 -6.30 -5.42
C MET A 154 13.43 -6.21 -6.76
N THR A 155 13.45 -5.02 -7.38
CA THR A 155 14.22 -4.76 -8.61
C THR A 155 15.72 -4.72 -8.33
N LEU A 156 16.16 -4.13 -7.21
CA LEU A 156 17.56 -4.16 -6.78
C LEU A 156 18.05 -5.60 -6.55
N GLN A 157 17.23 -6.42 -5.89
CA GLN A 157 17.53 -7.83 -5.66
C GLN A 157 17.65 -8.59 -6.98
N ARG A 158 16.72 -8.39 -7.93
CA ARG A 158 16.77 -8.99 -9.28
C ARG A 158 18.07 -8.62 -10.02
N ARG A 159 18.60 -7.42 -9.80
CA ARG A 159 19.84 -6.95 -10.41
C ARG A 159 21.10 -7.44 -9.67
N GLY A 160 20.95 -8.25 -8.63
CA GLY A 160 22.06 -8.75 -7.82
C GLY A 160 22.75 -7.66 -7.00
N LEU A 161 22.09 -6.52 -6.75
CA LEU A 161 22.66 -5.41 -5.97
C LEU A 161 22.46 -5.59 -4.47
N ILE A 162 21.46 -6.37 -4.06
CA ILE A 162 21.17 -6.72 -2.67
C ILE A 162 20.87 -8.21 -2.56
N THR A 163 21.18 -8.78 -1.40
CA THR A 163 20.92 -10.19 -1.06
C THR A 163 19.44 -10.43 -0.72
N HIS A 164 19.03 -11.70 -0.71
CA HIS A 164 17.66 -12.07 -0.32
C HIS A 164 17.31 -11.66 1.11
N ARG A 165 18.24 -11.81 2.06
CA ARG A 165 18.03 -11.39 3.45
C ARG A 165 17.83 -9.87 3.54
N GLN A 166 18.64 -9.09 2.80
CA GLN A 166 18.50 -7.63 2.77
C GLN A 166 17.16 -7.18 2.18
N ASP A 167 16.70 -7.78 1.07
CA ASP A 167 15.36 -7.49 0.51
C ASP A 167 14.24 -7.85 1.50
N LEU A 168 14.35 -8.97 2.22
CA LEU A 168 13.36 -9.36 3.23
C LEU A 168 13.33 -8.36 4.40
N CYS A 169 14.49 -7.98 4.94
CA CYS A 169 14.58 -7.01 6.04
C CYS A 169 14.06 -5.62 5.63
N LEU A 170 14.49 -5.12 4.46
CA LEU A 170 14.04 -3.82 3.95
C LEU A 170 12.52 -3.82 3.74
N TYR A 171 11.97 -4.91 3.23
CA TYR A 171 10.53 -5.03 3.02
C TYR A 171 9.74 -5.11 4.32
N ALA A 172 10.21 -5.91 5.29
CA ALA A 172 9.59 -5.97 6.61
C ALA A 172 9.60 -4.59 7.29
N GLY A 173 10.71 -3.84 7.18
CA GLY A 173 10.80 -2.46 7.67
C GLY A 173 9.80 -1.52 7.02
N LEU A 174 9.70 -1.55 5.68
CA LEU A 174 8.72 -0.75 4.93
C LEU A 174 7.28 -1.08 5.34
N LEU A 175 6.96 -2.36 5.50
CA LEU A 175 5.64 -2.80 5.95
C LEU A 175 5.33 -2.38 7.38
N GLY A 176 6.29 -2.51 8.29
CA GLY A 176 6.15 -2.08 9.69
C GLY A 176 5.90 -0.57 9.79
N PHE A 177 6.65 0.22 9.02
CA PHE A 177 6.45 1.67 8.94
C PHE A 177 5.05 2.02 8.40
N GLY A 178 4.63 1.40 7.29
CA GLY A 178 3.28 1.60 6.74
C GLY A 178 2.17 1.20 7.72
N LEU A 179 2.35 0.10 8.45
CA LEU A 179 1.41 -0.34 9.47
C LEU A 179 1.31 0.68 10.61
N ALA A 180 2.43 1.18 11.12
CA ALA A 180 2.43 2.17 12.20
C ALA A 180 1.61 3.42 11.84
N VAL A 181 1.78 3.93 10.61
CA VAL A 181 1.02 5.09 10.12
C VAL A 181 -0.48 4.79 10.01
N VAL A 182 -0.86 3.59 9.54
CA VAL A 182 -2.26 3.18 9.45
C VAL A 182 -2.90 3.03 10.84
N LEU A 183 -2.17 2.46 11.80
CA LEU A 183 -2.66 2.32 13.18
C LEU A 183 -2.81 3.67 13.88
N ASP A 184 -1.89 4.61 13.64
CA ASP A 184 -2.02 5.99 14.12
C ASP A 184 -3.28 6.68 13.55
N ASP A 185 -3.55 6.56 12.23
CA ASP A 185 -4.80 7.08 11.63
C ASP A 185 -6.04 6.44 12.27
N PHE A 186 -6.02 5.13 12.50
CA PHE A 186 -7.15 4.45 13.16
C PHE A 186 -7.35 4.91 14.60
N SER A 187 -6.26 5.12 15.34
CA SER A 187 -6.28 5.62 16.72
C SER A 187 -6.86 7.02 16.79
N ALA A 188 -6.36 7.94 15.96
CA ALA A 188 -6.82 9.33 15.86
C ALA A 188 -8.33 9.45 15.52
N ARG A 189 -8.91 8.38 14.96
CA ARG A 189 -10.31 8.32 14.53
C ARG A 189 -11.21 7.50 15.46
N GLY A 190 -10.66 6.90 16.52
CA GLY A 190 -11.40 6.05 17.46
C GLY A 190 -11.78 4.66 16.93
N VAL A 191 -11.42 4.31 15.68
CA VAL A 191 -11.84 3.04 15.03
C VAL A 191 -10.83 1.91 15.22
N LEU A 192 -9.72 2.16 15.93
CA LEU A 192 -8.60 1.22 16.09
C LEU A 192 -9.01 -0.19 16.52
N PRO A 193 -9.83 -0.41 17.57
CA PRO A 193 -10.13 -1.77 18.03
C PRO A 193 -10.86 -2.59 16.96
N VAL A 194 -11.85 -1.99 16.30
CA VAL A 194 -12.65 -2.66 15.26
C VAL A 194 -11.81 -2.92 14.01
N ALA A 195 -11.13 -1.89 13.50
CA ALA A 195 -10.30 -2.00 12.31
C ALA A 195 -9.15 -3.00 12.50
N PHE A 196 -8.51 -2.98 13.68
CA PHE A 196 -7.44 -3.91 14.01
C PHE A 196 -7.92 -5.35 14.09
N THR A 197 -9.04 -5.58 14.78
CA THR A 197 -9.61 -6.93 14.92
C THR A 197 -10.00 -7.51 13.56
N VAL A 198 -10.71 -6.74 12.74
CA VAL A 198 -11.16 -7.17 11.41
C VAL A 198 -9.96 -7.48 10.49
N ALA A 199 -8.93 -6.64 10.48
CA ALA A 199 -7.75 -6.85 9.63
C ALA A 199 -6.91 -8.06 10.08
N ASN A 200 -6.71 -8.27 11.39
CA ASN A 200 -5.97 -9.43 11.89
C ASN A 200 -6.77 -10.74 11.74
N ALA A 201 -8.09 -10.72 11.96
CA ALA A 201 -8.96 -11.87 11.73
C ALA A 201 -8.92 -12.32 10.25
N ALA A 202 -8.94 -11.37 9.32
CA ALA A 202 -8.76 -11.66 7.89
C ALA A 202 -7.37 -12.24 7.58
N ALA A 203 -6.31 -11.74 8.24
CA ALA A 203 -4.96 -12.26 8.09
C ALA A 203 -4.84 -13.72 8.55
N ILE A 204 -5.41 -14.05 9.71
CA ILE A 204 -5.46 -15.41 10.27
C ILE A 204 -6.29 -16.32 9.37
N ALA A 205 -7.50 -15.90 8.97
CA ALA A 205 -8.37 -16.68 8.09
C ALA A 205 -7.68 -17.03 6.75
N ARG A 206 -6.82 -16.13 6.25
CA ARG A 206 -6.03 -16.37 5.03
C ARG A 206 -4.91 -17.38 5.25
N LEU A 207 -4.17 -17.30 6.36
CA LEU A 207 -2.98 -18.10 6.60
C LEU A 207 -3.34 -19.49 7.13
N ASP A 208 -4.17 -19.55 8.18
CA ASP A 208 -4.52 -20.80 8.85
C ASP A 208 -5.78 -21.44 8.24
N GLY A 209 -6.77 -20.61 7.89
CA GLY A 209 -8.02 -21.07 7.26
C GLY A 209 -7.93 -21.27 5.75
N GLY A 210 -6.81 -20.91 5.13
CA GLY A 210 -6.59 -21.00 3.69
C GLY A 210 -7.55 -20.14 2.84
N ALA A 211 -8.28 -19.22 3.46
CA ALA A 211 -9.34 -18.45 2.81
C ALA A 211 -8.79 -17.57 1.69
N ASN A 212 -9.63 -17.36 0.67
CA ASN A 212 -9.26 -16.54 -0.47
C ASN A 212 -9.18 -15.06 -0.05
N LYS A 213 -7.99 -14.47 -0.21
CA LYS A 213 -7.72 -13.07 0.19
C LYS A 213 -8.66 -12.03 -0.43
N TYR A 214 -9.21 -12.28 -1.62
CA TYR A 214 -10.10 -11.35 -2.31
C TYR A 214 -11.51 -11.38 -1.73
N ILE A 215 -11.99 -12.57 -1.36
CA ILE A 215 -13.23 -12.72 -0.60
C ILE A 215 -13.09 -12.00 0.74
N LEU A 216 -11.96 -12.19 1.42
CA LEU A 216 -11.67 -11.50 2.67
C LEU A 216 -11.62 -9.97 2.49
N TRP A 217 -10.99 -9.45 1.43
CA TRP A 217 -11.00 -8.02 1.14
C TRP A 217 -12.39 -7.46 0.84
N ALA A 218 -13.21 -8.18 0.08
CA ALA A 218 -14.59 -7.78 -0.18
C ALA A 218 -15.42 -7.77 1.11
N ALA A 219 -15.27 -8.81 1.95
CA ALA A 219 -15.93 -8.89 3.24
C ALA A 219 -15.52 -7.74 4.16
N VAL A 220 -14.22 -7.48 4.31
CA VAL A 220 -13.70 -6.33 5.08
C VAL A 220 -14.25 -5.00 4.52
N GLY A 221 -14.28 -4.86 3.19
CA GLY A 221 -14.80 -3.67 2.53
C GLY A 221 -16.28 -3.39 2.74
N LEU A 222 -17.09 -4.43 2.96
CA LEU A 222 -18.51 -4.30 3.24
C LEU A 222 -18.80 -4.17 4.75
N LEU A 223 -18.14 -4.99 5.57
CA LEU A 223 -18.36 -5.07 7.01
C LEU A 223 -17.85 -3.82 7.74
N LEU A 224 -16.66 -3.36 7.40
CA LEU A 224 -15.99 -2.32 8.17
C LEU A 224 -16.71 -0.95 8.08
N PRO A 225 -17.17 -0.48 6.91
CA PRO A 225 -17.99 0.73 6.86
C PRO A 225 -19.32 0.61 7.62
N ALA A 226 -19.92 -0.59 7.65
CA ALA A 226 -21.16 -0.84 8.38
C ALA A 226 -20.94 -0.81 9.90
N LEU A 227 -19.85 -1.41 10.38
CA LEU A 227 -19.48 -1.42 11.80
C LEU A 227 -19.03 -0.04 12.31
N CYS A 228 -18.38 0.78 11.48
CA CYS A 228 -17.99 2.16 11.82
C CYS A 228 -19.09 3.21 11.54
N ALA A 229 -20.24 2.82 10.96
CA ALA A 229 -21.36 3.74 10.69
C ALA A 229 -22.02 4.32 11.97
N PRO A 230 -22.31 3.55 13.03
CA PRO A 230 -22.95 4.08 14.24
C PRO A 230 -22.12 5.16 14.97
N GLU A 231 -20.80 5.02 15.01
CA GLU A 231 -19.91 6.03 15.62
C GLU A 231 -19.96 7.38 14.86
N ARG A 232 -20.11 7.34 13.53
CA ARG A 232 -20.26 8.56 12.70
C ARG A 232 -21.61 9.24 12.92
N ALA A 233 -22.66 8.48 13.20
CA ALA A 233 -23.99 9.03 13.49
C ALA A 233 -24.02 9.70 14.88
N ALA A 234 -23.41 9.07 15.89
CA ALA A 234 -23.28 9.63 17.23
C ALA A 234 -22.45 10.93 17.26
N ALA A 235 -21.32 10.98 16.55
CA ALA A 235 -20.48 12.18 16.45
C ALA A 235 -21.18 13.36 15.73
N ARG A 236 -22.03 13.09 14.75
CA ARG A 236 -22.84 14.11 14.07
C ARG A 236 -24.03 14.59 14.90
N GLY A 237 -24.58 13.73 15.76
CA GLY A 237 -25.65 14.09 16.69
C GLY A 237 -25.20 15.03 17.81
N GLY A 238 -24.00 14.82 18.34
CA GLY A 238 -23.42 15.69 19.39
C GLY A 238 -23.16 17.13 18.94
N ASN A 239 -22.78 17.34 17.68
CA ASN A 239 -22.49 18.68 17.15
C ASN A 239 -23.74 19.50 16.80
N ARG A 240 -24.95 18.91 16.88
CA ARG A 240 -26.22 19.62 16.65
C ARG A 240 -26.83 20.19 17.94
N MET A 241 -26.35 19.78 19.11
CA MET A 241 -26.91 20.20 20.40
C MET A 241 -26.22 21.44 21.00
N SER A 242 -25.15 21.94 20.37
CA SER A 242 -24.40 23.13 20.80
C SER A 242 -24.70 24.40 19.99
N LEU A 243 -25.73 24.38 19.14
CA LEU A 243 -26.11 25.49 18.24
C LEU A 243 -27.48 26.11 18.54
N HIS A 244 -27.96 26.00 19.78
CA HIS A 244 -29.08 26.80 20.26
C HIS A 244 -28.73 27.44 21.61
N PRO A 245 -28.49 28.76 21.67
CA PRO A 245 -28.63 29.54 22.90
C PRO A 245 -30.10 29.63 23.32
#